data_AF-A0AAW6A6E9-F1
#
_entry.id   AF-A0AAW6A6E9-F1
#
_cell.length_a   1.000
_cell.length_b   1.000
_cell.length_c   1.000
_cell.angle_alpha   90.00
_cell.angle_beta   90.00
_cell.angle_gamma   90.00
#
_symmetry.space_group_name_H-M   'P 1'
#
loop_
_entity.id
_entity.type
_entity.pdbx_description
1 polymer ?
#
loop_
_entity_poly.entity_id
_entity_poly.type
_entity_poly.pdbx_seq_one_letter_code
_entity_poly.pdbx_strand_id
1 'polypeptide(L)'
;MNKKLTVFLTSLLLTVSLSGCASWNRFTKNIGSDVNNGLLRRIRVYNVDGKVIFDQKGKFDIDYKDHDVQYIDQKNRKHNIYIGSGTVIVDELK
;
A
#
# COMPACT_ATOMS: atom_id res chain seq x y z
N MET A 1 -20.13 -39.71 -13.80
CA MET A 1 -19.45 -38.40 -13.87
C MET A 1 -17.95 -38.65 -13.97
N ASN A 2 -17.26 -38.07 -14.95
CA ASN A 2 -15.84 -38.31 -15.17
C ASN A 2 -15.06 -37.74 -13.98
N LYS A 3 -14.32 -38.57 -13.24
CA LYS A 3 -13.61 -38.16 -12.01
C LYS A 3 -12.72 -36.92 -12.23
N LYS A 4 -12.15 -36.79 -13.44
CA LYS A 4 -11.38 -35.61 -13.90
C LYS A 4 -12.21 -34.33 -13.94
N LEU A 5 -13.47 -34.41 -14.39
CA LEU A 5 -14.39 -33.28 -14.47
C LEU A 5 -14.86 -32.84 -13.08
N THR A 6 -15.11 -33.79 -12.17
CA THR A 6 -15.50 -33.48 -10.80
C THR A 6 -14.39 -32.75 -10.05
N VAL A 7 -13.15 -33.21 -10.17
CA VAL A 7 -11.97 -32.57 -9.54
C VAL A 7 -11.75 -31.17 -10.09
N PHE A 8 -11.97 -30.97 -11.40
CA PHE A 8 -11.83 -29.66 -12.01
C PHE A 8 -12.89 -28.67 -11.51
N LEU A 9 -14.14 -29.13 -11.38
CA LEU A 9 -15.25 -28.29 -10.94
C LEU A 9 -15.15 -27.90 -9.46
N THR A 10 -14.72 -28.83 -8.60
CA THR A 10 -14.49 -28.52 -7.17
C THR A 10 -13.29 -27.61 -6.96
N SER A 11 -12.21 -27.78 -7.73
CA SER A 11 -11.06 -26.87 -7.73
C SER A 11 -11.44 -25.45 -8.13
N LEU A 12 -12.34 -25.29 -9.11
CA LEU A 12 -12.77 -23.98 -9.59
C LEU A 12 -13.72 -23.28 -8.59
N LEU A 13 -14.59 -24.02 -7.90
CA LEU A 13 -15.45 -23.44 -6.84
C LEU A 13 -14.64 -22.94 -5.63
N LEU A 14 -13.55 -23.63 -5.30
CA LEU A 14 -12.64 -23.25 -4.22
C LEU A 14 -11.89 -21.94 -4.51
N THR A 15 -11.51 -21.67 -5.76
CA THR A 15 -10.82 -20.42 -6.10
C THR A 15 -11.77 -19.21 -6.16
N VAL A 16 -13.04 -19.42 -6.53
CA VAL A 16 -14.06 -18.36 -6.55
C VAL A 16 -14.48 -17.96 -5.13
N SER A 17 -14.56 -18.89 -4.17
CA SER A 17 -14.95 -18.58 -2.79
C SER A 17 -13.91 -17.77 -2.01
N LEU A 18 -12.63 -17.79 -2.42
CA LEU A 18 -11.57 -16.98 -1.82
C LEU A 18 -11.50 -15.53 -2.34
N SER A 19 -12.16 -15.23 -3.48
CA SER A 19 -12.07 -13.92 -4.15
C SER A 19 -12.84 -12.78 -3.45
N GLY A 20 -13.69 -13.10 -2.47
CA GLY A 20 -14.53 -12.13 -1.74
C GLY A 20 -14.01 -11.72 -0.36
N CYS A 21 -12.95 -12.34 0.16
CA CYS A 21 -12.42 -12.00 1.49
C CYS A 21 -11.57 -10.72 1.41
N ALA A 22 -11.67 -9.85 2.42
CA ALA A 22 -10.80 -8.65 2.53
C ALA A 22 -9.29 -8.96 2.44
N SER A 23 -8.91 -10.20 2.79
CA SER A 23 -7.58 -10.76 2.57
C SER A 23 -7.14 -10.73 1.10
N TRP A 24 -8.04 -11.02 0.15
CA TRP A 24 -7.75 -11.01 -1.29
C TRP A 24 -7.47 -9.60 -1.82
N ASN A 25 -8.20 -8.59 -1.33
CA ASN A 25 -7.91 -7.19 -1.65
C ASN A 25 -6.56 -6.73 -1.10
N ARG A 26 -6.13 -7.23 0.07
CA ARG A 26 -4.77 -6.98 0.58
C ARG A 26 -3.71 -7.73 -0.22
N PHE A 27 -3.97 -8.98 -0.57
CA PHE A 27 -3.03 -9.81 -1.33
C PHE A 27 -2.77 -9.25 -2.73
N THR A 28 -3.83 -8.84 -3.43
CA THR A 28 -3.71 -8.16 -4.74
C THR A 28 -3.01 -6.81 -4.63
N LYS A 29 -3.25 -6.03 -3.57
CA LYS A 29 -2.50 -4.80 -3.30
C LYS A 29 -1.01 -5.07 -3.06
N ASN A 30 -0.67 -6.10 -2.28
CA ASN A 30 0.72 -6.47 -2.01
C ASN A 30 1.45 -6.88 -3.30
N ILE A 31 0.83 -7.75 -4.11
CA ILE A 31 1.38 -8.14 -5.42
C ILE A 31 1.51 -6.91 -6.35
N GLY A 32 0.49 -6.05 -6.38
CA GLY A 32 0.53 -4.81 -7.15
C GLY A 32 1.62 -3.84 -6.68
N SER A 33 1.92 -3.81 -5.37
CA SER A 33 3.00 -3.00 -4.80
C SER A 33 4.37 -3.51 -5.24
N ASP A 34 4.60 -4.83 -5.13
CA ASP A 34 5.86 -5.49 -5.46
C ASP A 34 6.18 -5.41 -6.96
N VAL A 35 5.17 -5.47 -7.83
CA VAL A 35 5.34 -5.44 -9.30
C VAL A 35 5.47 -4.00 -9.84
N ASN A 36 4.99 -2.99 -9.10
CA ASN A 36 4.78 -1.64 -9.64
C ASN A 36 5.52 -0.53 -8.87
N ASN A 37 6.52 -0.92 -8.07
CA ASN A 37 7.44 -0.03 -7.36
C ASN A 37 6.72 0.84 -6.29
N GLY A 38 5.81 0.21 -5.51
CA GLY A 38 5.04 0.83 -4.43
C GLY A 38 3.65 1.35 -4.83
N LEU A 39 2.84 1.72 -3.83
CA LEU A 39 1.50 2.32 -4.05
C LEU A 39 1.58 3.82 -4.36
N LEU A 40 0.64 4.31 -5.17
CA LEU A 40 0.47 5.75 -5.42
C LEU A 40 -0.04 6.44 -4.15
N ARG A 41 0.79 7.30 -3.56
CA ARG A 41 0.51 7.99 -2.30
C ARG A 41 0.80 9.48 -2.40
N ARG A 42 0.20 10.26 -1.51
CA ARG A 42 0.53 11.67 -1.27
C ARG A 42 0.84 11.87 0.21
N ILE A 43 2.06 12.33 0.50
CA ILE A 43 2.50 12.70 1.85
C ILE A 43 2.33 14.21 2.01
N ARG A 44 1.67 14.63 3.07
CA ARG A 44 1.59 16.04 3.49
C ARG A 44 2.07 16.18 4.92
N VAL A 45 3.02 17.08 5.14
CA VAL A 45 3.51 17.42 6.48
C VAL A 45 2.97 18.80 6.84
N TYR A 46 2.37 18.89 8.00
CA TYR A 46 1.81 20.09 8.58
C TYR A 46 2.65 20.52 9.78
N ASN A 47 2.90 21.82 9.90
CA ASN A 47 3.42 22.40 11.13
C ASN A 47 2.33 22.45 12.22
N VAL A 48 2.71 22.91 13.42
CA VAL A 48 1.78 23.03 14.57
C VAL A 48 0.60 23.98 14.31
N ASP A 49 0.76 24.93 13.39
CA ASP A 49 -0.31 25.87 13.01
C ASP A 49 -1.25 25.31 11.94
N GLY A 50 -1.04 24.07 11.49
CA GLY A 50 -1.83 23.44 10.44
C GLY A 50 -1.45 23.88 9.01
N LYS A 51 -0.31 24.55 8.81
CA LYS A 51 0.20 24.91 7.49
C LYS A 51 1.01 23.77 6.88
N VAL A 52 0.74 23.45 5.61
CA VAL A 52 1.54 22.49 4.84
C VAL A 52 2.96 23.04 4.62
N ILE A 53 3.96 22.30 5.08
CA ILE A 53 5.38 22.61 4.92
C ILE A 53 6.08 21.64 3.97
N PHE A 54 5.46 20.50 3.66
CA PHE A 54 5.94 19.53 2.69
C PHE A 54 4.76 18.81 2.03
N ASP A 55 4.84 18.61 0.72
CA ASP A 55 3.85 17.89 -0.06
C ASP A 55 4.55 17.10 -1.17
N GLN A 56 4.42 15.78 -1.13
CA GLN A 56 5.02 14.89 -2.12
C GLN A 56 3.99 13.86 -2.59
N LYS A 57 3.78 13.79 -3.89
CA LYS A 57 2.97 12.76 -4.54
C LYS A 57 3.88 11.83 -5.35
N GLY A 58 3.63 10.53 -5.32
CA GLY A 58 4.42 9.56 -6.07
C GLY A 58 4.03 8.12 -5.76
N LYS A 59 4.66 7.16 -6.44
CA LYS A 59 4.58 5.75 -6.04
C LYS A 59 5.75 5.44 -5.12
N PHE A 60 5.45 5.00 -3.91
CA PHE A 60 6.45 4.62 -2.92
C PHE A 60 5.79 3.84 -1.81
N ASP A 61 6.57 2.96 -1.18
CA ASP A 61 6.22 2.34 0.07
C ASP A 61 6.71 3.17 1.25
N ILE A 62 5.88 3.17 2.30
CA ILE A 62 6.12 3.92 3.53
C ILE A 62 6.35 2.91 4.66
N ASP A 63 7.28 3.24 5.54
CA ASP A 63 7.45 2.59 6.83
C ASP A 63 7.26 3.64 7.93
N TYR A 64 6.65 3.23 9.04
CA TYR A 64 6.42 4.10 10.19
C TYR A 64 6.99 3.43 11.43
N LYS A 65 8.01 4.06 12.04
CA LYS A 65 8.69 3.54 13.22
C LYS A 65 9.06 4.68 14.15
N ASP A 66 8.85 4.53 15.46
CA ASP A 66 9.36 5.47 16.48
C ASP A 66 9.11 6.97 16.16
N HIS A 67 7.90 7.31 15.68
CA HIS A 67 7.53 8.67 15.23
C HIS A 67 8.32 9.19 14.00
N ASP A 68 8.87 8.30 13.20
CA ASP A 68 9.41 8.61 11.88
C ASP A 68 8.54 8.01 10.76
N VAL A 69 8.51 8.70 9.62
CA VAL A 69 7.98 8.16 8.37
C VAL A 69 9.13 8.07 7.38
N GLN A 70 9.41 6.85 6.92
CA GLN A 70 10.49 6.56 5.99
C GLN A 70 9.90 6.11 4.66
N TYR A 71 10.48 6.58 3.56
CA TYR A 71 10.11 6.12 2.22
C TYR A 71 11.28 6.26 1.24
N ILE A 72 11.23 5.49 0.16
CA ILE A 72 12.16 5.59 -0.96
C ILE A 72 11.39 6.20 -2.13
N ASP A 73 11.90 7.29 -2.71
CA ASP A 73 11.27 7.92 -3.86
C ASP A 73 11.57 7.17 -5.17
N GLN A 74 10.90 7.58 -6.25
CA GLN A 74 11.09 6.99 -7.58
C GLN A 74 12.49 7.22 -8.18
N LYS A 75 13.29 8.11 -7.59
CA LYS A 75 14.70 8.34 -7.97
C LYS A 75 15.65 7.52 -7.09
N ASN A 76 15.13 6.55 -6.35
CA ASN A 76 15.86 5.69 -5.43
C ASN A 76 16.57 6.47 -4.30
N ARG A 77 15.99 7.59 -3.87
CA ARG A 77 16.50 8.37 -2.73
C ARG A 77 15.70 8.03 -1.48
N LYS A 78 16.39 7.74 -0.38
CA LYS A 78 15.78 7.50 0.92
C LYS A 78 15.44 8.84 1.59
N HIS A 79 14.22 8.94 2.10
CA HIS A 79 13.71 10.09 2.83
C HIS A 79 13.23 9.65 4.21
N ASN A 80 13.58 10.43 5.23
CA ASN A 80 13.12 10.25 6.61
C ASN A 80 12.44 11.54 7.07
N ILE A 81 11.19 11.43 7.52
CA ILE A 81 10.43 12.54 8.11
C ILE A 81 10.32 12.28 9.61
N TYR A 82 10.98 13.10 10.41
CA TYR A 82 10.89 13.02 11.87
C TYR A 82 9.67 13.81 12.37
N ILE A 83 8.69 13.10 12.93
CA ILE A 83 7.45 13.69 13.42
C ILE A 83 7.72 14.20 14.83
N GLY A 84 8.13 15.46 14.93
CA GLY A 84 8.15 16.21 16.19
C GLY A 84 6.71 16.58 16.60
N SER A 85 6.45 17.86 16.84
CA SER A 85 5.09 18.35 17.17
C SER A 85 4.18 18.55 15.95
N GLY A 86 4.68 18.26 14.74
CA GLY A 86 3.91 18.38 13.50
C GLY A 86 2.99 17.18 13.24
N THR A 87 2.29 17.21 12.12
CA THR A 87 1.43 16.09 11.68
C THR A 87 1.82 15.65 10.29
N VAL A 88 1.88 14.34 10.05
CA VAL A 88 2.09 13.76 8.73
C VAL A 88 0.85 12.99 8.33
N ILE A 89 0.29 13.33 7.17
CA ILE A 89 -0.84 12.63 6.57
C ILE A 89 -0.35 11.93 5.31
N VAL A 90 -0.63 10.63 5.20
CA VAL A 90 -0.33 9.85 4.00
C VAL A 90 -1.62 9.31 3.41
N ASP A 91 -1.99 9.83 2.23
CA ASP A 91 -3.17 9.40 1.49
C ASP A 91 -2.78 8.37 0.44
N GLU A 92 -3.44 7.20 0.43
CA GLU A 92 -3.42 6.29 -0.73
C GLU A 92 -4.35 6.82 -1.82
N LEU A 93 -3.80 7.07 -3.00
CA LEU A 93 -4.55 7.59 -4.14
C LEU A 93 -5.02 6.41 -5.01
N LYS A 94 -6.31 6.42 -5.37
CA LYS A 94 -6.93 5.42 -6.26
C LYS A 94 -6.70 5.76 -7.73
#